data_AF-A0A0A2TIU3-F1
#
_entry.id   AF-A0A0A2TIU3-F1
#
_cell.length_a   1.000
_cell.length_b   1.000
_cell.length_c   1.000
_cell.angle_alpha   90.00
_cell.angle_beta   90.00
_cell.angle_gamma   90.00
#
_symmetry.space_group_name_H-M   'P 1'
#
loop_
_entity.id
_entity.type
_entity.pdbx_description
1 polymer ?
#
loop_
_entity_poly.entity_id
_entity_poly.type
_entity_poly.pdbx_seq_one_letter_code
_entity_poly.pdbx_strand_id
1 'polypeptide(L)' 'MNIFTTLFFLVWIAIAMSNAINPRFMWKITDSWKATKEPQDSYFLIRRVGGVIFSIIGIAFFLFVFTR' A
#
# COMPACT_ATOMS: atom_id res chain seq x y z
N MET A 1 -18.00 -11.27 -8.78
CA MET A 1 -16.70 -10.57 -8.90
C MET A 1 -15.84 -11.21 -9.99
N ASN A 2 -15.31 -10.43 -10.94
CA ASN A 2 -14.46 -10.96 -12.01
C ASN A 2 -13.03 -11.22 -11.52
N ILE A 3 -12.32 -12.16 -12.14
CA ILE A 3 -10.95 -12.53 -11.75
C ILE A 3 -10.00 -11.32 -11.74
N PHE A 4 -10.13 -10.42 -12.72
CA PHE A 4 -9.34 -9.19 -12.82
C PHE A 4 -9.57 -8.25 -11.62
N THR A 5 -10.82 -8.12 -11.19
CA THR A 5 -11.20 -7.28 -10.03
C THR A 5 -10.61 -7.85 -8.75
N THR A 6 -10.68 -9.17 -8.56
CA THR A 6 -10.10 -9.84 -7.39
C THR A 6 -8.59 -9.64 -7.34
N LEU A 7 -7.88 -9.87 -8.45
CA LEU A 7 -6.43 -9.69 -8.53
C LEU A 7 -6.02 -8.24 -8.25
N PHE A 8 -6.76 -7.27 -8.76
CA PHE A 8 -6.53 -5.86 -8.50
C PHE A 8 -6.58 -5.53 -7.00
N PHE A 9 -7.63 -5.96 -6.29
CA PHE A 9 -7.77 -5.71 -4.86
C PHE A 9 -6.68 -6.41 -4.04
N LEU A 10 -6.33 -7.66 -4.38
CA LEU A 10 -5.26 -8.38 -3.71
C LEU A 10 -3.91 -7.65 -3.85
N VAL A 11 -3.57 -7.19 -5.05
CA VAL A 11 -2.34 -6.44 -5.31
C VAL A 11 -2.35 -5.11 -4.56
N TRP A 12 -3.45 -4.36 -4.61
CA TRP A 12 -3.59 -3.11 -3.86
C TRP A 12 -3.35 -3.33 -2.37
N ILE A 13 -4.08 -4.27 -1.76
CA ILE A 13 -4.00 -4.50 -0.30
C ILE A 13 -2.60 -4.95 0.08
N ALA A 14 -1.96 -5.83 -0.70
CA ALA A 14 -0.60 -6.26 -0.46
C ALA A 14 0.41 -5.10 -0.48
N ILE A 15 0.31 -4.21 -1.47
CA ILE A 15 1.17 -3.01 -1.59
C ILE A 15 0.93 -2.05 -0.41
N ALA A 16 -0.33 -1.81 -0.04
CA ALA A 16 -0.69 -0.93 1.06
C ALA A 16 -0.19 -1.48 2.41
N MET A 17 -0.38 -2.79 2.65
CA MET A 17 0.11 -3.45 3.86
C MET A 17 1.63 -3.45 3.93
N SER A 18 2.31 -3.64 2.79
CA SER A 18 3.77 -3.57 2.73
C SER A 18 4.29 -2.18 3.12
N ASN A 19 3.62 -1.11 2.67
CA ASN A 19 3.91 0.26 3.11
C ASN A 19 3.62 0.48 4.60
N ALA A 20 2.60 -0.15 5.17
CA ALA A 20 2.29 -0.05 6.59
C ALA A 20 3.36 -0.75 7.47
N ILE A 21 3.72 -1.99 7.12
CA ILE A 21 4.65 -2.82 7.90
C ILE A 21 6.07 -2.27 7.78
N ASN A 22 6.58 -2.14 6.55
CA ASN A 22 7.95 -1.72 6.30
C ASN A 22 8.03 -0.65 5.19
N PRO A 23 7.71 0.62 5.52
CA PRO A 23 7.71 1.72 4.56
C PRO A 23 9.10 1.97 3.95
N ARG A 24 10.19 1.68 4.68
CA ARG A 24 11.58 1.84 4.21
C ARG A 24 11.93 0.81 3.14
N PHE A 25 11.57 -0.46 3.35
CA PHE A 25 11.76 -1.50 2.35
C PHE A 25 10.98 -1.19 1.08
N MET A 26 9.72 -0.77 1.24
CA MET A 26 8.87 -0.43 0.10
C MET A 26 9.40 0.78 -0.67
N TRP A 27 9.88 1.81 0.04
CA TRP A 27 10.54 2.96 -0.58
C TRP A 27 11.83 2.55 -1.29
N LYS A 28 12.59 1.61 -0.71
CA LYS A 28 13.80 1.08 -1.33
C LYS A 28 13.51 0.42 -2.68
N ILE A 29 12.37 -0.27 -2.83
CA ILE A 29 11.99 -0.87 -4.10
C ILE A 29 11.45 0.17 -5.09
N THR A 30 10.55 1.04 -4.64
CA THR A 30 9.77 1.89 -5.57
C THR A 30 10.48 3.18 -5.94
N ASP A 31 11.18 3.80 -5.00
CA ASP A 31 11.56 5.21 -5.06
C ASP A 31 13.07 5.44 -4.89
N SER A 32 13.82 4.48 -4.34
CA SER A 32 15.26 4.68 -4.07
C SER A 32 16.07 4.97 -5.33
N TRP A 33 15.70 4.37 -6.46
CA TRP A 33 16.38 4.58 -7.74
C TRP A 33 16.15 5.99 -8.30
N LYS A 34 15.15 6.72 -7.81
CA LYS A 34 14.86 8.12 -8.19
C LYS A 34 15.48 9.12 -7.22
N ALA A 35 15.81 8.69 -6.00
CA ALA A 35 16.17 9.58 -4.92
C ALA A 35 17.68 9.81 -4.85
N THR A 36 18.10 11.07 -4.84
CA THR A 36 19.52 11.45 -4.66
C THR A 36 19.97 11.31 -3.20
N LYS A 37 19.05 11.37 -2.23
CA LYS A 37 19.30 11.26 -0.79
C LYS A 37 18.15 10.54 -0.09
N GLU A 38 18.43 9.92 1.07
CA GLU A 38 17.39 9.27 1.88
C GLU A 38 16.44 10.33 2.48
N PRO A 39 15.10 10.12 2.39
CA PRO A 39 14.11 10.98 3.01
C PRO A 39 14.23 11.02 4.52
N GLN A 40 13.69 12.08 5.12
CA GLN A 40 13.58 12.19 6.57
C GLN A 40 12.60 11.15 7.15
N ASP A 41 12.74 10.86 8.45
CA ASP A 41 11.89 9.90 9.15
C ASP A 41 10.39 10.23 9.09
N SER A 42 10.04 11.52 9.04
CA SER A 42 8.66 12.00 8.87
C SER A 42 8.01 11.47 7.59
N TYR A 43 8.76 11.36 6.49
CA TYR A 43 8.27 10.80 5.24
C TYR A 43 7.87 9.32 5.38
N PHE A 44 8.69 8.54 6.10
CA PHE A 44 8.39 7.12 6.35
C PHE A 44 7.21 6.93 7.30
N LEU A 45 7.03 7.85 8.25
CA LEU A 45 5.89 7.85 9.16
C LEU A 45 4.58 8.15 8.40
N ILE A 46 4.59 9.15 7.52
CA ILE A 46 3.45 9.46 6.64
C ILE A 46 3.15 8.27 5.73
N ARG A 47 4.16 7.63 5.12
CA ARG A 47 3.99 6.42 4.31
C ARG A 47 3.34 5.27 5.09
N ARG A 48 3.74 5.07 6.34
CA ARG A 48 3.16 4.03 7.21
C ARG A 48 1.68 4.32 7.50
N VAL A 49 1.37 5.55 7.92
CA VAL A 49 -0.03 5.97 8.20
C VAL A 49 -0.89 5.86 6.95
N GLY A 50 -0.38 6.35 5.81
CA GLY A 50 -1.03 6.21 4.51
C GLY A 50 -1.27 4.74 4.15
N GLY A 51 -0.26 3.88 4.31
CA GLY A 51 -0.36 2.44 4.09
C GLY A 51 -1.49 1.80 4.90
N VAL A 52 -1.60 2.12 6.20
CA VAL A 52 -2.69 1.62 7.06
C VAL A 52 -4.05 2.07 6.54
N ILE A 53 -4.22 3.36 6.25
CA ILE A 53 -5.48 3.92 5.75
C ILE A 53 -5.87 3.27 4.41
N PHE A 54 -4.94 3.18 3.47
CA PHE A 54 -5.18 2.57 2.16
C PHE A 54 -5.44 1.06 2.25
N SER A 55 -4.86 0.35 3.22
CA SER A 55 -5.19 -1.05 3.48
C SER A 55 -6.62 -1.20 3.99
N ILE A 56 -7.06 -0.36 4.93
CA ILE A 56 -8.43 -0.38 5.47
C ILE A 56 -9.44 -0.09 4.35
N ILE A 57 -9.20 0.95 3.55
CA ILE A 57 -10.07 1.30 2.42
C ILE A 57 -10.12 0.15 1.40
N GLY A 58 -8.97 -0.42 1.05
CA GLY A 58 -8.89 -1.54 0.10
C GLY A 58 -9.67 -2.77 0.58
N ILE A 59 -9.55 -3.13 1.86
CA ILE A 59 -10.30 -4.25 2.46
C ILE A 59 -11.80 -3.93 2.49
N ALA A 60 -12.20 -2.73 2.89
CA ALA A 60 -13.61 -2.34 2.95
C ALA A 60 -14.27 -2.40 1.56
N PHE A 61 -13.58 -1.92 0.52
CA PHE A 61 -14.08 -1.99 -0.85
C PHE A 61 -14.10 -3.41 -1.40
N PHE A 62 -13.08 -4.21 -1.10
CA PHE A 62 -13.06 -5.63 -1.46
C PHE A 62 -14.27 -6.37 -0.86
N LEU A 63 -14.54 -6.16 0.44
CA LEU A 63 -15.69 -6.75 1.13
C LEU A 63 -17.02 -6.26 0.53
N PHE A 64 -17.17 -4.95 0.28
CA PHE A 64 -18.37 -4.38 -0.32
C PHE A 64 -18.69 -4.99 -1.69
N VAL A 65 -17.67 -5.09 -2.55
CA VAL A 65 -17.81 -5.70 -3.88
C VAL A 65 -18.02 -7.21 -3.80
N PHE A 66 -17.44 -7.89 -2.81
CA PHE A 66 -17.65 -9.32 -2.58
C PHE A 66 -19.08 -9.63 -2.12
N THR A 67 -19.68 -8.76 -1.30
CA THR A 67 -21.05 -8.94 -0.79
C THR A 67 -22.17 -8.59 -1.78
N ARG A 68 -21.84 -8.00 -2.95
CA ARG A 68 -22.79 -7.71 -4.03
C ARG A 68 -22.66 -8.71 -5.16
#